data_AF-A0A096HG43-F1
#
_entry.id   AF-A0A096HG43-F1
#
_cell.length_a   1.000
_cell.length_b   1.000
_cell.length_c   1.000
_cell.angle_alpha   90.00
_cell.angle_beta   90.00
_cell.angle_gamma   90.00
#
_symmetry.space_group_name_H-M   'P 1'
#
loop_
_entity.id
_entity.type
_entity.pdbx_description
1 polymer ?
#
loop_
_entity_poly.entity_id
_entity_poly.type
_entity_poly.pdbx_seq_one_letter_code
_entity_poly.pdbx_strand_id
1 'polypeptide(L)'
;MDFQRDFNDMVMARLKESGSKRLSKVSPAQAYSMLFDNNKRQVPIGQYKVHHSPELLAQSYWPQYQQAVAEVTGLLESGGDITPYLSKTSSNVDGPDRLLAYWGINHLHPVLEGQRDTKNPNFINQRADHLLYFHVKENEVFFIDLLPHPPKGARREEWIDAHLVRVADRNWPQLHRLFEAGPASDGGLSDDEHKAVFSNGGNAFVTTDRGTVIPAGGLMGGQRHSLESTVHWMILHRKIEALQAHVETHHATIFPRGKGLFRFLSLVEVNANGSHFKVHDRLTNASVTVQVP
;
A
#
# COMPACT_ATOMS: atom_id res chain seq x y z
N MET A 1 -3.06 -29.73 13.07
CA MET A 1 -2.81 -28.30 12.88
C MET A 1 -3.18 -27.97 11.46
N ASP A 2 -3.59 -26.73 11.23
CA ASP A 2 -3.87 -26.21 9.90
C ASP A 2 -3.54 -24.72 9.95
N PHE A 3 -2.25 -24.41 9.85
CA PHE A 3 -1.77 -23.05 10.05
C PHE A 3 -2.22 -22.11 8.93
N GLN A 4 -2.50 -22.63 7.73
CA GLN A 4 -3.08 -21.85 6.66
C GLN A 4 -4.49 -21.43 7.00
N ARG A 5 -5.32 -22.36 7.50
CA ARG A 5 -6.66 -22.02 7.96
C ARG A 5 -6.63 -21.05 9.13
N ASP A 6 -5.77 -21.28 10.13
CA ASP A 6 -5.61 -20.37 11.26
C ASP A 6 -5.28 -18.95 10.78
N PHE A 7 -4.34 -18.80 9.84
CA PHE A 7 -4.01 -17.50 9.26
C PHE A 7 -5.17 -16.87 8.48
N ASN A 8 -5.88 -17.65 7.68
CA ASN A 8 -7.06 -17.18 6.96
C ASN A 8 -8.14 -16.66 7.94
N ASP A 9 -8.37 -17.37 9.04
CA ASP A 9 -9.31 -16.98 10.08
C ASP A 9 -8.87 -15.67 10.76
N MET A 10 -7.57 -15.51 11.05
CA MET A 10 -7.00 -14.26 11.58
C MET A 10 -7.23 -13.08 10.63
N VAL A 11 -7.00 -13.26 9.32
CA VAL A 11 -7.20 -12.23 8.30
C VAL A 11 -8.66 -11.83 8.21
N MET A 12 -9.59 -12.80 8.20
CA MET A 12 -11.02 -12.52 8.17
C MET A 12 -11.50 -11.81 9.44
N ALA A 13 -10.99 -12.19 10.60
CA ALA A 13 -11.27 -11.52 11.87
C ALA A 13 -10.81 -10.05 11.82
N ARG A 14 -9.58 -9.79 11.34
CA ARG A 14 -9.04 -8.43 11.22
C ARG A 14 -9.82 -7.57 10.23
N LEU A 15 -10.27 -8.13 9.11
CA LEU A 15 -11.12 -7.41 8.15
C LEU A 15 -12.45 -7.01 8.80
N LYS A 16 -13.03 -7.90 9.63
CA LYS A 16 -14.26 -7.61 10.38
C LYS A 16 -14.06 -6.49 11.39
N GLU A 17 -12.97 -6.51 12.14
CA GLU A 17 -12.60 -5.45 13.09
C GLU A 17 -12.39 -4.10 12.40
N SER A 18 -11.91 -4.13 11.15
CA SER A 18 -11.72 -2.92 10.32
C SER A 18 -13.04 -2.34 9.78
N GLY A 19 -14.19 -2.94 10.13
CA GLY A 19 -15.51 -2.42 9.77
C GLY A 19 -15.94 -2.67 8.32
N SER A 20 -15.29 -3.61 7.61
CA SER A 20 -15.67 -3.96 6.24
C SER A 20 -17.11 -4.43 6.14
N LYS A 21 -17.84 -3.92 5.15
CA LYS A 21 -19.22 -4.34 4.83
C LYS A 21 -19.26 -5.51 3.84
N ARG A 22 -18.10 -6.02 3.42
CA ARG A 22 -17.95 -7.01 2.34
C ARG A 22 -17.58 -8.41 2.81
N LEU A 23 -17.58 -8.68 4.12
CA LEU A 23 -17.09 -9.92 4.72
C LEU A 23 -17.59 -11.22 4.06
N SER A 24 -18.87 -11.29 3.69
CA SER A 24 -19.46 -12.49 3.05
C SER A 24 -19.18 -12.63 1.56
N LYS A 25 -18.52 -11.64 0.94
CA LYS A 25 -18.30 -11.53 -0.52
C LYS A 25 -16.84 -11.59 -0.91
N VAL A 26 -15.94 -11.87 0.03
CA VAL A 26 -14.50 -11.85 -0.19
C VAL A 26 -13.86 -13.15 0.28
N SER A 27 -12.91 -13.66 -0.50
CA SER A 27 -12.05 -14.77 -0.07
C SER A 27 -10.99 -14.27 0.95
N PRO A 28 -10.33 -15.16 1.70
CA PRO A 28 -9.23 -14.78 2.58
C PRO A 28 -8.11 -14.01 1.85
N ALA A 29 -7.78 -14.40 0.62
CA ALA A 29 -6.78 -13.69 -0.20
C ALA A 29 -7.24 -12.26 -0.54
N GLN A 30 -8.50 -12.07 -0.91
CA GLN A 30 -9.06 -10.74 -1.16
C GLN A 30 -9.11 -9.90 0.13
N ALA A 31 -9.51 -10.51 1.25
CA ALA A 31 -9.53 -9.84 2.55
C ALA A 31 -8.12 -9.38 2.97
N TYR A 32 -7.12 -10.22 2.75
CA TYR A 32 -5.72 -9.87 2.95
C TYR A 32 -5.30 -8.68 2.10
N SER A 33 -5.56 -8.74 0.80
CA SER A 33 -5.25 -7.64 -0.12
C SER A 33 -5.91 -6.33 0.28
N MET A 34 -7.18 -6.37 0.71
CA MET A 34 -7.87 -5.18 1.20
C MET A 34 -7.18 -4.57 2.43
N LEU A 35 -6.82 -5.40 3.41
CA LEU A 35 -6.09 -4.95 4.61
C LEU A 35 -4.70 -4.41 4.27
N PHE A 36 -3.97 -5.11 3.41
CA PHE A 36 -2.63 -4.72 2.97
C PHE A 36 -2.65 -3.38 2.25
N ASP A 37 -3.51 -3.23 1.24
CA ASP A 37 -3.64 -2.01 0.44
C ASP A 37 -4.15 -0.83 1.28
N ASN A 38 -5.00 -1.08 2.29
CA ASN A 38 -5.45 -0.06 3.22
C ASN A 38 -4.31 0.40 4.15
N ASN A 39 -3.52 -0.54 4.68
CA ASN A 39 -2.37 -0.22 5.52
C ASN A 39 -1.32 0.58 4.74
N LYS A 40 -1.08 0.27 3.47
CA LYS A 40 -0.10 1.00 2.65
C LYS A 40 -0.47 2.47 2.41
N ARG A 41 -1.76 2.83 2.51
CA ARG A 41 -2.19 4.24 2.46
C ARG A 41 -1.84 5.01 3.72
N GLN A 42 -1.76 4.32 4.85
CA GLN A 42 -1.35 4.90 6.11
C GLN A 42 0.18 4.96 6.06
N VAL A 43 0.72 6.15 5.83
CA VAL A 43 2.18 6.34 5.88
C VAL A 43 2.61 6.13 7.33
N PRO A 44 3.47 5.14 7.63
CA PRO A 44 3.84 4.86 9.01
C PRO A 44 4.48 6.07 9.68
N ILE A 45 4.16 6.29 10.96
CA ILE A 45 4.83 7.33 11.76
C ILE A 45 6.31 6.96 11.87
N GLY A 46 7.17 7.88 11.43
CA GLY A 46 8.61 7.67 11.37
C GLY A 46 9.30 8.87 10.73
N GLN A 47 10.61 8.99 10.94
CA GLN A 47 11.39 10.06 10.32
C GLN A 47 11.71 9.71 8.88
N TYR A 48 11.37 10.62 7.97
CA TYR A 48 11.63 10.49 6.55
C TYR A 48 12.55 11.60 6.06
N LYS A 49 13.40 11.25 5.09
CA LYS A 49 14.05 12.26 4.25
C LYS A 49 13.09 12.66 3.13
N VAL A 50 12.83 13.95 2.97
CA VAL A 50 11.86 14.45 2.00
C VAL A 50 12.57 15.05 0.80
N HIS A 51 12.11 14.69 -0.39
CA HIS A 51 12.60 15.16 -1.68
C HIS A 51 11.48 15.85 -2.44
N HIS A 52 11.81 16.92 -3.14
CA HIS A 52 10.86 17.69 -3.96
C HIS A 52 11.32 17.63 -5.41
N SER A 53 10.39 17.41 -6.33
CA SER A 53 10.69 17.50 -7.76
C SER A 53 10.80 18.98 -8.17
N PRO A 54 11.59 19.31 -9.21
CA PRO A 54 11.53 20.61 -9.84
C PRO A 54 10.14 20.95 -10.38
N GLU A 55 9.40 19.97 -10.89
CA GLU A 55 8.06 20.15 -11.45
C GLU A 55 7.06 20.67 -10.41
N LEU A 56 7.09 20.12 -9.19
CA LEU A 56 6.29 20.61 -8.06
C LEU A 56 6.57 22.09 -7.77
N LEU A 57 7.84 22.48 -7.74
CA LEU A 57 8.27 23.84 -7.43
C LEU A 57 7.96 24.82 -8.56
N ALA A 58 7.84 24.33 -9.80
CA ALA A 58 7.55 25.12 -10.98
C ALA A 58 6.05 25.38 -11.21
N GLN A 59 5.16 24.74 -10.43
CA GLN A 59 3.72 24.94 -10.56
C GLN A 59 3.31 26.39 -10.29
N SER A 60 2.40 26.93 -11.10
CA SER A 60 1.94 28.32 -10.97
C SER A 60 1.24 28.61 -9.64
N TYR A 61 0.65 27.59 -9.02
CA TYR A 61 0.01 27.66 -7.70
C TYR A 61 0.97 27.32 -6.55
N TRP A 62 2.23 26.97 -6.81
CA TRP A 62 3.22 26.66 -5.76
C TRP A 62 3.29 27.74 -4.66
N PRO A 63 3.31 29.06 -4.96
CA PRO A 63 3.35 30.09 -3.91
C PRO A 63 2.20 30.01 -2.89
N GLN A 64 1.04 29.50 -3.31
CA GLN A 64 -0.14 29.35 -2.43
C GLN A 64 -0.01 28.14 -1.52
N TYR A 65 0.62 27.06 -2.00
CA TYR A 65 0.72 25.79 -1.30
C TYR A 65 2.05 25.58 -0.57
N GLN A 66 3.04 26.44 -0.79
CA GLN A 66 4.39 26.30 -0.22
C GLN A 66 4.37 26.09 1.30
N GLN A 67 3.55 26.86 2.04
CA GLN A 67 3.46 26.72 3.49
C GLN A 67 2.83 25.37 3.90
N ALA A 68 1.76 24.96 3.23
CA ALA A 68 1.09 23.70 3.51
C ALA A 68 2.02 22.50 3.21
N VAL A 69 2.77 22.55 2.12
CA VAL A 69 3.75 21.52 1.77
C VAL A 69 4.92 21.53 2.75
N ALA A 70 5.39 22.70 3.20
CA ALA A 70 6.44 22.81 4.22
C ALA A 70 6.00 22.24 5.58
N GLU A 71 4.72 22.41 5.96
CA GLU A 71 4.18 21.81 7.18
C GLU A 71 4.19 20.27 7.12
N VAL A 72 3.70 19.69 6.02
CA VAL A 72 3.76 18.24 5.80
C VAL A 72 5.20 17.74 5.77
N THR A 73 6.11 18.49 5.15
CA THR A 73 7.56 18.19 5.13
C THR A 73 8.11 18.11 6.54
N GLY A 74 7.87 19.13 7.37
CA GLY A 74 8.35 19.17 8.75
C GLY A 74 7.76 18.05 9.62
N LEU A 75 6.51 17.65 9.39
CA LEU A 75 5.93 16.47 10.05
C LEU A 75 6.67 15.19 9.65
N LEU A 76 6.88 14.96 8.36
CA LEU A 76 7.60 13.77 7.88
C LEU A 76 9.05 13.70 8.39
N GLU A 77 9.76 14.82 8.39
CA GLU A 77 11.15 14.89 8.85
C GLU A 77 11.28 14.71 10.36
N SER A 78 10.30 15.19 11.14
CA SER A 78 10.30 15.06 12.61
C SER A 78 9.72 13.74 13.12
N GLY A 79 9.08 12.95 12.26
CA GLY A 79 8.36 11.74 12.65
C GLY A 79 6.95 11.99 13.18
N GLY A 80 6.32 13.08 12.74
CA GLY A 80 4.92 13.38 12.98
C GLY A 80 3.95 12.58 12.11
N ASP A 81 2.67 12.63 12.48
CA ASP A 81 1.59 11.94 11.79
C ASP A 81 0.99 12.81 10.67
N ILE A 82 1.00 12.31 9.43
CA ILE A 82 0.39 12.96 8.27
C ILE A 82 -1.00 12.40 7.93
N THR A 83 -1.52 11.44 8.69
CA THR A 83 -2.89 10.90 8.55
C THR A 83 -3.95 12.00 8.45
N PRO A 84 -3.88 13.12 9.20
CA PRO A 84 -4.86 14.20 9.09
C PRO A 84 -4.96 14.85 7.71
N TYR A 85 -3.94 14.71 6.86
CA TYR A 85 -3.89 15.23 5.49
C TYR A 85 -4.42 14.24 4.44
N LEU A 86 -4.66 12.98 4.80
CA LEU A 86 -5.26 11.99 3.92
C LEU A 86 -6.76 12.28 3.71
N SER A 87 -7.35 11.63 2.71
CA SER A 87 -8.80 11.65 2.53
C SER A 87 -9.52 11.09 3.77
N LYS A 88 -10.69 11.63 4.12
CA LYS A 88 -11.55 11.14 5.21
C LYS A 88 -11.97 9.67 5.06
N THR A 89 -11.85 9.13 3.85
CA THR A 89 -12.14 7.72 3.54
C THR A 89 -10.89 6.86 3.46
N SER A 90 -9.71 7.37 3.84
CA SER A 90 -8.44 6.65 3.76
C SER A 90 -8.40 5.39 4.64
N SER A 91 -9.20 5.37 5.72
CA SER A 91 -9.39 4.23 6.61
C SER A 91 -10.45 3.23 6.13
N ASN A 92 -11.15 3.53 5.02
CA ASN A 92 -12.17 2.63 4.48
C ASN A 92 -11.52 1.49 3.70
N VAL A 93 -11.40 0.34 4.37
CA VAL A 93 -10.85 -0.90 3.83
C VAL A 93 -11.59 -1.43 2.59
N ASP A 94 -12.86 -1.05 2.37
CA ASP A 94 -13.67 -1.51 1.23
C ASP A 94 -13.38 -0.78 -0.09
N GLY A 95 -12.75 0.41 -0.02
CA GLY A 95 -12.50 1.25 -1.18
C GLY A 95 -11.01 1.38 -1.47
N PRO A 96 -10.43 0.64 -2.45
CA PRO A 96 -9.01 0.71 -2.81
C PRO A 96 -8.59 2.12 -3.24
N ASP A 97 -7.38 2.56 -2.83
CA ASP A 97 -6.70 3.70 -3.45
C ASP A 97 -6.03 3.15 -4.70
N ARG A 98 -6.60 3.54 -5.83
CA ARG A 98 -6.27 2.92 -7.10
C ARG A 98 -5.00 3.49 -7.69
N LEU A 99 -4.69 4.75 -7.41
CA LEU A 99 -3.43 5.33 -7.85
C LEU A 99 -2.28 4.67 -7.10
N LEU A 100 -2.44 4.47 -5.79
CA LEU A 100 -1.48 3.74 -4.98
C LEU A 100 -1.36 2.28 -5.43
N ALA A 101 -2.48 1.58 -5.64
CA ALA A 101 -2.43 0.20 -6.10
C ALA A 101 -1.82 0.07 -7.50
N TYR A 102 -2.15 1.00 -8.42
CA TYR A 102 -1.76 0.91 -9.82
C TYR A 102 -0.31 1.34 -10.08
N TRP A 103 0.13 2.45 -9.47
CA TRP A 103 1.46 3.03 -9.72
C TRP A 103 2.34 3.16 -8.50
N GLY A 104 1.82 2.85 -7.31
CA GLY A 104 2.55 3.04 -6.06
C GLY A 104 2.58 4.50 -5.61
N ILE A 105 1.72 5.37 -6.14
CA ILE A 105 1.72 6.81 -5.85
C ILE A 105 0.60 7.14 -4.86
N ASN A 106 0.97 7.77 -3.75
CA ASN A 106 0.09 8.29 -2.72
C ASN A 106 -0.34 9.74 -3.04
N HIS A 107 -1.37 10.22 -2.34
CA HIS A 107 -1.78 11.63 -2.41
C HIS A 107 -2.21 12.18 -1.05
N LEU A 108 -1.97 13.48 -0.82
CA LEU A 108 -2.44 14.25 0.34
C LEU A 108 -3.29 15.43 -0.11
N HIS A 109 -4.16 15.89 0.78
CA HIS A 109 -4.88 17.14 0.65
C HIS A 109 -4.12 18.23 1.41
N PRO A 110 -3.22 19.00 0.78
CA PRO A 110 -2.56 20.11 1.44
C PRO A 110 -3.62 21.15 1.84
N VAL A 111 -3.56 21.60 3.10
CA VAL A 111 -4.57 22.49 3.66
C VAL A 111 -4.06 23.92 3.61
N LEU A 112 -4.73 24.76 2.81
CA LEU A 112 -4.47 26.19 2.80
C LEU A 112 -4.94 26.83 4.10
N GLU A 113 -4.34 27.97 4.44
CA GLU A 113 -4.76 28.76 5.60
C GLU A 113 -6.26 29.10 5.51
N GLY A 114 -6.99 28.95 6.62
CA GLY A 114 -8.44 29.17 6.68
C GLY A 114 -9.31 28.03 6.11
N GLN A 115 -8.71 27.00 5.47
CA GLN A 115 -9.44 25.83 4.95
C GLN A 115 -9.41 24.61 5.88
N ARG A 116 -8.87 24.77 7.09
CA ARG A 116 -8.82 23.71 8.09
C ARG A 116 -10.23 23.32 8.55
N ASP A 117 -10.53 22.02 8.49
CA ASP A 117 -11.74 21.47 9.06
C ASP A 117 -11.63 21.48 10.60
N THR A 118 -12.42 22.32 11.25
CA THR A 118 -12.50 22.39 12.71
C THR A 118 -13.52 21.43 13.30
N LYS A 119 -14.29 20.71 12.46
CA LYS A 119 -15.38 19.83 12.91
C LYS A 119 -14.94 18.38 13.09
N ASN A 120 -13.87 17.95 12.43
CA ASN A 120 -13.34 16.60 12.56
C ASN A 120 -11.92 16.65 13.16
N PRO A 121 -11.71 16.21 14.41
CA PRO A 121 -10.39 16.29 15.04
C PRO A 121 -9.36 15.37 14.38
N ASN A 122 -9.79 14.36 13.61
CA ASN A 122 -8.91 13.38 12.98
C ASN A 122 -8.48 13.75 11.55
N PHE A 123 -9.18 14.69 10.91
CA PHE A 123 -8.91 15.11 9.54
C PHE A 123 -9.05 16.62 9.42
N ILE A 124 -7.98 17.28 8.98
CA ILE A 124 -7.92 18.74 8.94
C ILE A 124 -8.38 19.32 7.59
N ASN A 125 -8.80 18.49 6.63
CA ASN A 125 -9.24 18.95 5.31
C ASN A 125 -10.77 18.94 5.17
N GLN A 126 -11.34 19.97 4.53
CA GLN A 126 -12.74 19.94 4.08
C GLN A 126 -12.86 19.37 2.66
N ARG A 127 -11.89 19.73 1.80
CA ARG A 127 -11.51 19.17 0.49
C ARG A 127 -10.53 20.18 -0.11
N ALA A 128 -9.31 19.77 -0.43
CA ALA A 128 -8.35 20.64 -1.10
C ALA A 128 -8.64 20.71 -2.61
N ASP A 129 -8.46 21.89 -3.21
CA ASP A 129 -8.59 22.08 -4.66
C ASP A 129 -7.47 21.39 -5.44
N HIS A 130 -6.33 21.14 -4.78
CA HIS A 130 -5.19 20.42 -5.34
C HIS A 130 -4.79 19.25 -4.43
N LEU A 131 -4.10 18.28 -5.01
CA LEU A 131 -3.58 17.11 -4.34
C LEU A 131 -2.07 17.07 -4.49
N LEU A 132 -1.37 16.88 -3.37
CA LEU A 132 0.07 16.65 -3.36
C LEU A 132 0.31 15.16 -3.58
N TYR A 133 0.90 14.81 -4.72
CA TYR A 133 1.24 13.44 -5.08
C TYR A 133 2.64 13.08 -4.65
N PHE A 134 2.82 11.89 -4.12
CA PHE A 134 4.11 11.47 -3.59
C PHE A 134 4.31 9.97 -3.63
N HIS A 135 5.57 9.56 -3.48
CA HIS A 135 5.96 8.17 -3.36
C HIS A 135 6.71 7.96 -2.05
N VAL A 136 6.48 6.82 -1.39
CA VAL A 136 7.24 6.40 -0.20
C VAL A 136 8.09 5.21 -0.57
N LYS A 137 9.40 5.29 -0.35
CA LYS A 137 10.32 4.16 -0.51
C LYS A 137 11.26 4.14 0.69
N GLU A 138 11.23 3.05 1.46
CA GLU A 138 12.02 2.90 2.67
C GLU A 138 11.75 4.06 3.66
N ASN A 139 12.78 4.82 4.04
CA ASN A 139 12.69 6.00 4.89
C ASN A 139 12.80 7.32 4.09
N GLU A 140 12.46 7.29 2.80
CA GLU A 140 12.45 8.46 1.92
C GLU A 140 11.04 8.72 1.37
N VAL A 141 10.68 10.00 1.28
CA VAL A 141 9.44 10.50 0.68
C VAL A 141 9.79 11.41 -0.48
N PHE A 142 9.16 11.16 -1.63
CA PHE A 142 9.40 11.89 -2.87
C PHE A 142 8.12 12.59 -3.30
N PHE A 143 8.06 13.91 -3.11
CA PHE A 143 6.96 14.74 -3.58
C PHE A 143 7.08 14.97 -5.08
N ILE A 144 6.20 14.31 -5.83
CA ILE A 144 6.25 14.21 -7.29
C ILE A 144 5.69 15.48 -7.93
N ASP A 145 4.46 15.85 -7.58
CA ASP A 145 3.81 17.03 -8.15
C ASP A 145 2.61 17.42 -7.29
N LEU A 146 2.09 18.61 -7.51
CA LEU A 146 0.83 19.09 -6.96
C LEU A 146 -0.08 19.28 -8.17
N LEU A 147 -1.24 18.63 -8.24
CA LEU A 147 -2.16 18.78 -9.39
C LEU A 147 -3.59 19.07 -8.92
N PRO A 148 -4.45 19.67 -9.75
CA PRO A 148 -5.86 19.87 -9.41
C PRO A 148 -6.55 18.57 -9.00
N HIS A 149 -7.37 18.66 -7.95
CA HIS A 149 -8.20 17.56 -7.50
C HIS A 149 -9.22 17.23 -8.59
N PRO A 150 -9.41 15.95 -8.99
CA PRO A 150 -10.42 15.59 -9.97
C PRO A 150 -11.82 16.09 -9.58
N PRO A 151 -12.67 16.48 -10.56
CA PRO A 151 -14.01 16.97 -10.29
C PRO A 151 -14.84 16.03 -9.40
N LYS A 152 -15.79 16.57 -8.65
CA LYS A 152 -16.70 15.72 -7.87
C LYS A 152 -17.49 14.80 -8.81
N GLY A 153 -17.47 13.50 -8.54
CA GLY A 153 -18.09 12.50 -9.41
C GLY A 153 -17.22 12.09 -10.60
N ALA A 154 -15.96 12.54 -10.67
CA ALA A 154 -14.99 12.08 -11.65
C ALA A 154 -14.93 10.54 -11.66
N ARG A 155 -14.76 9.99 -12.87
CA ARG A 155 -14.59 8.56 -13.05
C ARG A 155 -13.22 8.13 -12.51
N ARG A 156 -13.04 6.83 -12.33
CA ARG A 156 -11.87 6.28 -11.63
C ARG A 156 -10.58 6.56 -12.41
N GLU A 157 -10.67 6.53 -13.72
CA GLU A 157 -9.60 6.80 -14.67
C GLU A 157 -9.12 8.26 -14.67
N GLU A 158 -9.93 9.20 -14.19
CA GLU A 158 -9.51 10.61 -14.08
C GLU A 158 -8.49 10.85 -12.96
N TRP A 159 -8.25 9.84 -12.12
CA TRP A 159 -7.21 9.87 -11.10
C TRP A 159 -5.86 9.34 -11.63
N ILE A 160 -5.83 8.83 -12.86
CA ILE A 160 -4.67 8.19 -13.48
C ILE A 160 -4.09 9.18 -14.49
N ASP A 161 -2.92 9.72 -14.17
CA ASP A 161 -2.14 10.63 -15.00
C ASP A 161 -0.68 10.17 -15.14
N ALA A 162 -0.31 9.70 -16.34
CA ALA A 162 1.02 9.14 -16.59
C ALA A 162 2.13 10.20 -16.48
N HIS A 163 1.78 11.49 -16.46
CA HIS A 163 2.69 12.58 -16.10
C HIS A 163 3.38 12.33 -14.76
N LEU A 164 2.64 11.87 -13.75
CA LEU A 164 3.21 11.61 -12.42
C LEU A 164 4.33 10.55 -12.46
N VAL A 165 4.16 9.51 -13.29
CA VAL A 165 5.19 8.48 -13.49
C VAL A 165 6.38 9.05 -14.26
N ARG A 166 6.14 9.88 -15.29
CA ARG A 166 7.22 10.54 -16.06
C ARG A 166 8.06 11.47 -15.18
N VAL A 167 7.43 12.26 -14.31
CA VAL A 167 8.12 13.13 -13.34
C VAL A 167 8.90 12.32 -12.32
N ALA A 168 8.29 11.28 -11.75
CA ALA A 168 8.95 10.40 -10.80
C ALA A 168 10.17 9.70 -11.42
N ASP A 169 10.06 9.20 -12.65
CA ASP A 169 11.19 8.55 -13.35
C ASP A 169 12.34 9.51 -13.65
N ARG A 170 12.03 10.72 -14.11
CA ARG A 170 13.03 11.74 -14.44
C ARG A 170 13.87 12.13 -13.22
N ASN A 171 13.22 12.27 -12.07
CA ASN A 171 13.87 12.75 -10.84
C ASN A 171 14.43 11.62 -9.98
N TRP A 172 13.72 10.48 -9.92
CA TRP A 172 14.03 9.36 -9.03
C TRP A 172 13.81 8.01 -9.76
N PRO A 173 14.67 7.70 -10.73
CA PRO A 173 14.52 6.51 -11.56
C PRO A 173 14.49 5.19 -10.78
N GLN A 174 15.07 5.17 -9.58
CA GLN A 174 15.07 4.04 -8.66
C GLN A 174 13.68 3.70 -8.10
N LEU A 175 12.68 4.55 -8.29
CA LEU A 175 11.29 4.27 -7.90
C LEU A 175 10.60 3.32 -8.89
N HIS A 176 11.17 3.13 -10.08
CA HIS A 176 10.59 2.30 -11.14
C HIS A 176 11.57 1.23 -11.60
N ARG A 177 11.05 0.21 -12.28
CA ARG A 177 11.90 -0.76 -12.98
C ARG A 177 11.95 -0.37 -14.44
N LEU A 178 13.16 -0.20 -14.98
CA LEU A 178 13.34 0.02 -16.41
C LEU A 178 13.00 -1.27 -17.17
N PHE A 179 12.21 -1.18 -18.22
CA PHE A 179 11.95 -2.29 -19.12
C PHE A 179 13.10 -2.39 -20.13
N GLU A 180 13.89 -3.45 -20.05
CA GLU A 180 15.14 -3.61 -20.81
C GLU A 180 14.94 -3.74 -22.34
N ALA A 181 13.71 -3.89 -22.82
CA ALA A 181 13.41 -4.04 -24.25
C ALA A 181 13.52 -2.74 -25.07
N GLY A 182 14.01 -1.65 -24.48
CA GLY A 182 14.14 -0.33 -25.12
C GLY A 182 12.82 0.46 -25.16
N PRO A 183 12.86 1.73 -25.59
CA PRO A 183 11.65 2.54 -25.74
C PRO A 183 10.70 1.90 -26.77
N ALA A 184 9.40 2.00 -26.52
CA ALA A 184 8.39 1.60 -27.50
C ALA A 184 8.61 2.35 -28.83
N SER A 185 8.70 1.60 -29.94
CA SER A 185 9.02 2.13 -31.27
C SER A 185 7.97 3.13 -31.81
N ASP A 186 6.79 3.16 -31.21
CA ASP A 186 5.64 4.02 -31.56
C ASP A 186 5.40 5.16 -30.56
N GLY A 187 6.29 5.37 -29.58
CA GLY A 187 6.11 6.37 -28.52
C GLY A 187 5.31 5.87 -27.31
N GLY A 188 4.77 4.65 -27.34
CA GLY A 188 3.99 4.05 -26.25
C GLY A 188 2.55 4.55 -26.18
N LEU A 189 1.87 4.23 -25.08
CA LEU A 189 0.46 4.57 -24.88
C LEU A 189 0.27 6.07 -24.57
N SER A 190 -0.75 6.66 -25.18
CA SER A 190 -1.27 7.97 -24.78
C SER A 190 -1.93 7.93 -23.39
N ASP A 191 -2.16 9.10 -22.78
CA ASP A 191 -2.82 9.19 -21.48
C ASP A 191 -4.25 8.60 -21.51
N ASP A 192 -4.99 8.78 -22.61
CA ASP A 192 -6.33 8.19 -22.78
C ASP A 192 -6.29 6.66 -22.91
N GLU A 193 -5.27 6.12 -23.58
CA GLU A 193 -5.06 4.67 -23.65
C GLU A 193 -4.65 4.09 -22.30
N HIS A 194 -3.81 4.80 -21.54
CA HIS A 194 -3.49 4.45 -20.16
C HIS A 194 -4.75 4.39 -19.29
N LYS A 195 -5.63 5.41 -19.40
CA LYS A 195 -6.94 5.45 -18.73
C LYS A 195 -7.82 4.27 -19.16
N ALA A 196 -7.84 3.92 -20.45
CA ALA A 196 -8.61 2.79 -20.96
C ALA A 196 -8.09 1.44 -20.43
N VAL A 197 -6.78 1.21 -20.42
CA VAL A 197 -6.16 0.00 -19.84
C VAL A 197 -6.49 -0.10 -18.36
N PHE A 198 -6.31 0.99 -17.61
CA PHE A 198 -6.65 1.05 -16.21
C PHE A 198 -8.14 0.78 -15.96
N SER A 199 -9.05 1.39 -16.75
CA SER A 199 -10.50 1.17 -16.65
C SER A 199 -10.89 -0.28 -16.88
N ASN A 200 -10.14 -1.02 -17.70
CA ASN A 200 -10.33 -2.45 -17.92
C ASN A 200 -9.56 -3.35 -16.92
N GLY A 201 -8.74 -2.75 -16.05
CA GLY A 201 -8.05 -3.47 -14.96
C GLY A 201 -6.74 -4.09 -15.41
N GLY A 202 -6.24 -3.68 -16.57
CA GLY A 202 -4.92 -4.05 -17.04
C GLY A 202 -3.83 -3.21 -16.40
N ASN A 203 -2.59 -3.63 -16.65
CA ASN A 203 -1.38 -2.88 -16.34
C ASN A 203 -0.77 -2.34 -17.62
N ALA A 204 -0.27 -1.12 -17.55
CA ALA A 204 0.42 -0.48 -18.66
C ALA A 204 1.81 -0.01 -18.22
N PHE A 205 2.79 -0.25 -19.08
CA PHE A 205 4.09 0.41 -18.98
C PHE A 205 3.97 1.85 -19.45
N VAL A 206 4.75 2.74 -18.85
CA VAL A 206 4.76 4.17 -19.20
C VAL A 206 6.03 4.46 -19.99
N THR A 207 5.90 5.10 -21.15
CA THR A 207 7.06 5.62 -21.87
C THR A 207 7.51 6.94 -21.25
N THR A 208 8.80 7.05 -21.02
CA THR A 208 9.49 8.20 -20.42
C THR A 208 10.67 8.63 -21.30
N ASP A 209 11.29 9.76 -20.97
CA ASP A 209 12.49 10.25 -21.66
C ASP A 209 13.67 9.26 -21.58
N ARG A 210 13.68 8.36 -20.58
CA ARG A 210 14.74 7.34 -20.40
C ARG A 210 14.40 5.98 -21.01
N GLY A 211 13.19 5.81 -21.54
CA GLY A 211 12.68 4.55 -22.05
C GLY A 211 11.36 4.15 -21.40
N THR A 212 10.97 2.90 -21.59
CA THR A 212 9.72 2.37 -21.06
C THR A 212 9.93 1.83 -19.64
N VAL A 213 9.11 2.26 -18.69
CA VAL A 213 9.21 1.87 -17.28
C VAL A 213 7.99 1.06 -16.84
N ILE A 214 8.25 0.13 -15.92
CA ILE A 214 7.22 -0.53 -15.13
C ILE A 214 7.05 0.29 -13.85
N PRO A 215 5.88 0.92 -13.64
CA PRO A 215 5.59 1.63 -12.40
C PRO A 215 5.73 0.71 -11.18
N ALA A 216 5.93 1.29 -10.00
CA ALA A 216 6.16 0.54 -8.76
C ALA A 216 4.94 -0.29 -8.30
N GLY A 217 3.75 0.09 -8.75
CA GLY A 217 2.51 -0.60 -8.46
C GLY A 217 2.13 -1.66 -9.49
N GLY A 218 0.86 -1.99 -9.50
CA GLY A 218 0.22 -2.83 -10.50
C GLY A 218 -1.07 -3.42 -9.94
N LEU A 219 -2.02 -3.76 -10.79
CA LEU A 219 -3.27 -4.40 -10.42
C LEU A 219 -3.22 -5.89 -10.70
N MET A 220 -3.87 -6.68 -9.85
CA MET A 220 -4.08 -8.11 -10.06
C MET A 220 -5.54 -8.51 -9.82
N GLY A 221 -6.05 -9.36 -10.72
CA GLY A 221 -7.40 -9.95 -10.65
C GLY A 221 -8.56 -8.98 -10.89
N GLY A 222 -9.79 -9.51 -10.97
CA GLY A 222 -10.99 -8.73 -11.28
C GLY A 222 -11.38 -7.67 -10.24
N GLN A 223 -10.93 -7.81 -8.99
CA GLN A 223 -11.16 -6.84 -7.90
C GLN A 223 -10.10 -5.73 -7.86
N ARG A 224 -9.02 -5.84 -8.65
CA ARG A 224 -7.98 -4.81 -8.82
C ARG A 224 -7.31 -4.44 -7.51
N HIS A 225 -6.88 -5.46 -6.78
CA HIS A 225 -5.96 -5.30 -5.67
C HIS A 225 -4.55 -5.02 -6.19
N SER A 226 -3.68 -4.47 -5.35
CA SER A 226 -2.29 -4.31 -5.75
C SER A 226 -1.65 -5.68 -6.06
N LEU A 227 -0.82 -5.72 -7.10
CA LEU A 227 0.03 -6.86 -7.43
C LEU A 227 0.91 -7.24 -6.24
N GLU A 228 1.44 -6.22 -5.55
CA GLU A 228 2.25 -6.37 -4.35
C GLU A 228 1.52 -7.15 -3.25
N SER A 229 0.28 -6.79 -2.93
CA SER A 229 -0.50 -7.51 -1.90
C SER A 229 -0.70 -8.98 -2.24
N THR A 230 -0.88 -9.29 -3.54
CA THR A 230 -1.09 -10.67 -4.00
C THR A 230 0.20 -11.47 -3.93
N VAL A 231 1.32 -10.89 -4.36
CA VAL A 231 2.65 -11.52 -4.23
C VAL A 231 2.97 -11.74 -2.75
N HIS A 232 2.70 -10.77 -1.89
CA HIS A 232 2.95 -10.88 -0.46
C HIS A 232 2.09 -11.98 0.20
N TRP A 233 0.81 -12.09 -0.17
CA TRP A 233 -0.06 -13.19 0.25
C TRP A 233 0.50 -14.56 -0.13
N MET A 234 0.97 -14.72 -1.38
CA MET A 234 1.55 -15.97 -1.87
C MET A 234 2.83 -16.33 -1.12
N ILE A 235 3.71 -15.36 -0.88
CA ILE A 235 4.94 -15.57 -0.11
C ILE A 235 4.61 -16.00 1.32
N LEU A 236 3.68 -15.30 1.99
CA LEU A 236 3.27 -15.65 3.36
C LEU A 236 2.69 -17.06 3.43
N HIS A 237 1.82 -17.45 2.48
CA HIS A 237 1.25 -18.80 2.45
C HIS A 237 2.34 -19.87 2.34
N ARG A 238 3.32 -19.68 1.44
CA ARG A 238 4.45 -20.61 1.31
C ARG A 238 5.28 -20.70 2.59
N LYS A 239 5.51 -19.57 3.27
CA LYS A 239 6.22 -19.56 4.56
C LYS A 239 5.43 -20.28 5.65
N ILE A 240 4.11 -20.16 5.66
CA ILE A 240 3.24 -20.85 6.62
C ILE A 240 3.19 -22.37 6.33
N GLU A 241 3.21 -22.78 5.07
CA GLU A 241 3.39 -24.20 4.69
C GLU A 241 4.72 -24.75 5.21
N ALA A 242 5.80 -24.02 4.98
CA ALA A 242 7.13 -24.37 5.47
C ALA A 242 7.19 -24.41 7.00
N LEU A 243 6.53 -23.47 7.69
CA LEU A 243 6.37 -23.50 9.15
C LEU A 243 5.67 -24.78 9.61
N GLN A 244 4.56 -25.14 8.96
CA GLN A 244 3.80 -26.33 9.33
C GLN A 244 4.66 -27.59 9.22
N ALA A 245 5.35 -27.77 8.08
CA ALA A 245 6.27 -28.88 7.88
C ALA A 245 7.44 -28.88 8.88
N HIS A 246 7.96 -27.69 9.22
CA HIS A 246 9.03 -27.54 10.21
C HIS A 246 8.56 -27.97 11.61
N VAL A 247 7.36 -27.55 12.03
CA VAL A 247 6.76 -27.94 13.32
C VAL A 247 6.44 -29.43 13.37
N GLU A 248 5.96 -30.00 12.27
CA GLU A 248 5.74 -31.45 12.11
C GLU A 248 7.03 -32.24 12.35
N THR A 249 8.12 -31.79 11.73
CA THR A 249 9.42 -32.48 11.75
C THR A 249 10.14 -32.32 13.09
N HIS A 250 10.06 -31.13 13.71
CA HIS A 250 10.83 -30.77 14.90
C HIS A 250 9.97 -30.61 16.16
N HIS A 251 8.77 -31.20 16.18
CA HIS A 251 7.80 -31.04 17.27
C HIS A 251 8.41 -31.27 18.66
N ALA A 252 9.15 -32.35 18.86
CA ALA A 252 9.71 -32.70 20.17
C ALA A 252 10.73 -31.65 20.66
N THR A 253 11.41 -30.97 19.75
CA THR A 253 12.36 -29.90 20.08
C THR A 253 11.63 -28.58 20.36
N ILE A 254 10.60 -28.26 19.56
CA ILE A 254 9.84 -27.01 19.69
C ILE A 254 8.90 -27.06 20.89
N PHE A 255 8.27 -28.21 21.14
CA PHE A 255 7.36 -28.47 22.26
C PHE A 255 7.82 -29.71 23.05
N PRO A 256 8.87 -29.60 23.90
CA PRO A 256 9.43 -30.74 24.64
C PRO A 256 8.46 -31.40 25.62
N ARG A 257 7.48 -30.65 26.11
CA ARG A 257 6.41 -31.13 26.99
C ARG A 257 5.12 -31.49 26.22
N GLY A 258 5.11 -31.29 24.90
CA GLY A 258 3.98 -31.55 24.04
C GLY A 258 3.76 -33.04 23.82
N LYS A 259 2.50 -33.46 23.69
CA LYS A 259 2.14 -34.88 23.48
C LYS A 259 2.20 -35.34 22.02
N GLY A 260 2.72 -34.52 21.09
CA GLY A 260 2.75 -34.84 19.65
C GLY A 260 1.39 -34.81 18.97
N LEU A 261 0.38 -34.20 19.62
CA LEU A 261 -0.99 -34.17 19.11
C LEU A 261 -1.22 -32.89 18.32
N PHE A 262 -0.82 -32.89 17.05
CA PHE A 262 -0.84 -31.71 16.18
C PHE A 262 -2.20 -31.00 16.07
N ARG A 263 -3.33 -31.68 16.30
CA ARG A 263 -4.67 -31.04 16.27
C ARG A 263 -4.86 -29.94 17.33
N PHE A 264 -4.01 -29.89 18.35
CA PHE A 264 -4.06 -28.88 19.41
C PHE A 264 -3.13 -27.70 19.19
N LEU A 265 -2.26 -27.77 18.18
CA LEU A 265 -1.43 -26.64 17.78
C LEU A 265 -2.22 -25.70 16.88
N SER A 266 -2.10 -24.41 17.16
CA SER A 266 -2.67 -23.34 16.35
C SER A 266 -1.65 -22.23 16.11
N LEU A 267 -1.66 -21.66 14.91
CA LEU A 267 -0.97 -20.41 14.62
C LEU A 267 -1.79 -19.27 15.22
N VAL A 268 -1.18 -18.43 16.05
CA VAL A 268 -1.90 -17.34 16.76
C VAL A 268 -1.33 -15.96 16.47
N GLU A 269 -0.15 -15.88 15.87
CA GLU A 269 0.48 -14.61 15.50
C GLU A 269 1.40 -14.80 14.29
N VAL A 270 1.35 -13.84 13.36
CA VAL A 270 2.28 -13.73 12.24
C VAL A 270 2.82 -12.31 12.29
N ASN A 271 4.14 -12.16 12.40
CA ASN A 271 4.75 -10.83 12.38
C ASN A 271 4.66 -10.18 10.99
N ALA A 272 4.86 -8.86 10.91
CA ALA A 272 4.58 -8.07 9.70
C ALA A 272 5.35 -8.54 8.45
N ASN A 273 6.59 -9.02 8.60
CA ASN A 273 7.43 -9.50 7.48
C ASN A 273 7.36 -11.04 7.29
N GLY A 274 6.53 -11.73 8.08
CA GLY A 274 6.40 -13.18 8.09
C GLY A 274 7.72 -13.90 8.33
N SER A 275 8.60 -13.38 9.18
CA SER A 275 9.83 -14.07 9.60
C SER A 275 9.67 -14.82 10.92
N HIS A 276 8.70 -14.45 11.75
CA HIS A 276 8.43 -15.07 13.04
C HIS A 276 6.96 -15.41 13.17
N PHE A 277 6.70 -16.60 13.67
CA PHE A 277 5.35 -17.16 13.81
C PHE A 277 5.15 -17.63 15.24
N LYS A 278 4.07 -17.24 15.89
CA LYS A 278 3.75 -17.72 17.22
C LYS A 278 2.79 -18.89 17.12
N VAL A 279 3.25 -20.05 17.57
CA VAL A 279 2.45 -21.28 17.61
C VAL A 279 2.07 -21.56 19.06
N HIS A 280 0.80 -21.86 19.29
CA HIS A 280 0.26 -22.16 20.61
C HIS A 280 -0.19 -23.61 20.69
N ASP A 281 0.28 -24.34 21.70
CA ASP A 281 -0.18 -25.68 22.07
C ASP A 281 -1.25 -25.57 23.16
N ARG A 282 -2.50 -25.84 22.77
CA ARG A 282 -3.66 -25.78 23.67
C ARG A 282 -3.67 -26.87 24.74
N LEU A 283 -2.91 -27.96 24.59
CA LEU A 283 -2.84 -29.01 25.61
C LEU A 283 -1.94 -28.62 26.77
N THR A 284 -0.81 -27.99 26.46
CA THR A 284 0.20 -27.60 27.45
C THR A 284 0.06 -26.14 27.86
N ASN A 285 -0.83 -25.39 27.20
CA ASN A 285 -0.99 -23.95 27.33
C ASN A 285 0.33 -23.18 27.11
N ALA A 286 1.16 -23.68 26.19
CA ALA A 286 2.47 -23.11 25.87
C ALA A 286 2.42 -22.39 24.52
N SER A 287 3.14 -21.29 24.40
CA SER A 287 3.36 -20.60 23.11
C SER A 287 4.85 -20.49 22.82
N VAL A 288 5.21 -20.76 21.58
CA VAL A 288 6.59 -20.68 21.10
C VAL A 288 6.63 -19.84 19.84
N THR A 289 7.61 -18.93 19.77
CA THR A 289 7.93 -18.22 18.54
C THR A 289 8.88 -19.07 17.71
N VAL A 290 8.48 -19.39 16.49
CA VAL A 290 9.21 -20.21 15.54
C VAL A 290 9.63 -19.33 14.37
N GLN A 291 10.90 -19.41 14.02
CA GLN A 291 11.44 -18.82 12.80
C GLN A 291 11.58 -19.94 11.77
N VAL A 292 11.06 -19.72 10.57
CA VAL A 292 11.25 -20.64 9.46
C VAL A 292 12.63 -20.34 8.84
N PRO A 293 13.49 -21.35 8.62
CA PRO A 293 14.78 -21.17 7.96
C PRO A 293 14.66 -20.60 6.54
#